data_AF-A0A978VN08-F1
#
_entry.id   AF-A0A978VN08-F1
#
_cell.length_a   1.000
_cell.length_b   1.000
_cell.length_c   1.000
_cell.angle_alpha   90.00
_cell.angle_beta   90.00
_cell.angle_gamma   90.00
#
_symmetry.space_group_name_H-M   'P 1'
#
loop_
_entity.id
_entity.type
_entity.pdbx_description
1 polymer ?
#
loop_
_entity_poly.entity_id
_entity_poly.type
_entity_poly.pdbx_seq_one_letter_code
_entity_poly.pdbx_strand_id
1 'polypeptide(L)'
;MWWMTGLKMKILLGSFDDEVKDIMELTTEDAYRMAMKSMSRWVRLNMDPKKTRVFFTSISPSHGKSVDWGGVEGGNYYNETTIIEDPAYWGSNCKKNVMEVIGEVFGKKLFPSHF
;
A
#
# COMPACT_ATOMS: atom_id res chain seq x y z
N MET A 1 -1.11 -4.26 -8.24
CA MET A 1 -0.98 -3.03 -7.43
C MET A 1 0.32 -2.32 -7.82
N TRP A 2 0.30 -1.03 -8.15
CA TRP A 2 1.48 -0.33 -8.70
C TRP A 2 2.62 -0.07 -7.70
N TRP A 3 2.32 -0.08 -6.40
CA TRP A 3 3.34 0.08 -5.36
C TRP A 3 4.05 -1.24 -4.99
N MET A 4 3.53 -2.41 -5.39
CA MET A 4 3.94 -3.71 -4.87
C MET A 4 4.71 -4.54 -5.90
N THR A 5 5.53 -3.87 -6.71
CA THR A 5 6.32 -4.49 -7.80
C THR A 5 7.63 -5.11 -7.30
N GLY A 6 8.07 -4.76 -6.09
CA GLY A 6 9.40 -5.11 -5.58
C GLY A 6 10.54 -4.30 -6.23
N LEU A 7 10.20 -3.29 -7.03
CA LEU A 7 11.15 -2.37 -7.67
C LEU A 7 11.25 -1.08 -6.86
N LYS A 8 12.39 -0.39 -6.99
CA LYS A 8 12.52 1.00 -6.53
C LYS A 8 11.52 1.89 -7.26
N MET A 9 11.01 2.89 -6.55
CA MET A 9 10.07 3.86 -7.08
C MET A 9 10.83 5.05 -7.68
N LYS A 10 10.43 5.44 -8.89
CA LYS A 10 10.93 6.63 -9.56
C LYS A 10 10.12 7.84 -9.11
N ILE A 11 10.80 8.84 -8.56
CA ILE A 11 10.22 10.09 -8.09
C ILE A 11 10.77 11.22 -8.95
N LEU A 12 9.86 11.99 -9.54
CA LEU A 12 10.20 13.20 -10.27
C LEU A 12 10.58 14.30 -9.28
N LEU A 13 11.75 14.91 -9.50
CA LEU A 13 12.17 16.14 -8.85
C LEU A 13 11.72 17.32 -9.72
N GLY A 14 10.88 18.19 -9.17
CA GLY A 14 10.30 19.33 -9.89
C GLY A 14 8.85 19.07 -10.34
N SER A 15 8.50 19.61 -11.51
CA SER A 15 7.15 19.57 -12.07
C SER A 15 7.04 18.64 -13.29
N PHE A 16 5.84 18.10 -13.50
CA PHE A 16 5.50 17.41 -14.75
C PHE A 16 5.52 18.34 -15.98
N ASP A 17 5.58 19.65 -15.80
CA ASP A 17 5.68 20.63 -16.90
C ASP A 17 7.12 21.03 -17.26
N ASP A 18 8.11 20.69 -16.43
CA ASP A 18 9.51 21.08 -16.68
C ASP A 18 10.07 20.42 -17.95
N GLU A 19 10.85 21.15 -18.76
CA GLU A 19 11.43 20.59 -19.99
C GLU A 19 12.39 19.42 -19.71
N VAL A 20 13.15 19.53 -18.62
CA VAL A 20 14.09 18.51 -18.18
C VAL A 20 13.47 17.75 -17.01
N LYS A 21 13.39 16.42 -17.15
CA LYS A 21 12.90 15.53 -16.09
C LYS A 21 14.06 14.96 -15.29
N ASP A 22 14.22 15.44 -14.07
CA ASP A 22 15.16 14.85 -13.11
C ASP A 22 14.44 13.80 -12.25
N ILE A 23 14.92 12.56 -12.28
CA ILE A 23 14.26 11.43 -11.63
C ILE A 23 15.22 10.82 -10.62
N MET A 24 14.78 10.74 -9.37
CA MET A 24 15.47 9.99 -8.33
C MET A 24 14.78 8.64 -8.08
N GLU A 25 15.55 7.66 -7.60
CA GLU A 25 15.00 6.37 -7.18
C GLU A 25 15.00 6.25 -5.66
N LEU A 26 13.86 5.85 -5.11
CA LEU A 26 13.67 5.59 -3.69
C LEU A 26 13.24 4.14 -3.45
N THR A 27 13.41 3.68 -2.21
CA THR A 27 12.73 2.46 -1.76
C THR A 27 11.22 2.64 -1.89
N THR A 28 10.49 1.54 -2.04
CA THR A 28 9.02 1.60 -2.09
C THR A 28 8.47 2.23 -0.82
N GLU A 29 9.05 1.89 0.34
CA GLU A 29 8.66 2.37 1.66
C GLU A 29 8.84 3.88 1.80
N ASP A 30 9.98 4.42 1.37
CA ASP A 30 10.25 5.86 1.45
C ASP A 30 9.33 6.64 0.51
N ALA A 31 9.18 6.17 -0.74
CA ALA A 31 8.26 6.78 -1.71
C ALA A 31 6.81 6.75 -1.21
N TYR A 32 6.36 5.61 -0.68
CA TYR A 32 5.01 5.47 -0.14
C TYR A 32 4.81 6.35 1.10
N ARG A 33 5.81 6.44 1.99
CA ARG A 33 5.80 7.31 3.16
C ARG A 33 5.67 8.78 2.77
N MET A 34 6.42 9.21 1.76
CA MET A 34 6.33 10.56 1.22
C MET A 34 4.92 10.85 0.70
N ALA A 35 4.36 9.95 -0.11
CA ALA A 35 3.00 10.10 -0.65
C ALA A 35 1.94 10.18 0.46
N MET A 36 1.98 9.27 1.43
CA MET A 36 1.02 9.22 2.53
C MET A 36 1.11 10.46 3.44
N LYS A 37 2.33 10.96 3.74
CA LYS A 37 2.51 12.19 4.52
C LYS A 37 1.94 13.41 3.78
N SER A 38 2.17 13.51 2.48
CA SER A 38 1.64 14.59 1.64
C SER A 38 0.11 14.58 1.62
N MET A 39 -0.50 13.42 1.39
CA MET A 39 -1.96 13.26 1.43
C MET A 39 -2.54 13.60 2.81
N SER A 40 -1.94 13.08 3.90
CA SER A 40 -2.36 13.37 5.27
C SER A 40 -2.31 14.86 5.60
N ARG A 41 -1.23 15.55 5.18
CA ARG A 41 -1.11 17.00 5.31
C ARG A 41 -2.19 17.72 4.52
N TRP A 42 -2.45 17.31 3.28
CA TRP A 42 -3.49 17.93 2.45
C TRP A 42 -4.88 17.76 3.07
N VAL A 43 -5.24 16.57 3.55
CA VAL A 43 -6.53 16.32 4.23
C VAL A 43 -6.70 17.25 5.43
N ARG A 44 -5.68 17.37 6.28
CA ARG A 44 -5.71 18.24 7.47
C ARG A 44 -5.93 19.71 7.13
N LEU A 45 -5.44 20.17 5.99
CA LEU A 45 -5.54 21.57 5.56
C LEU A 45 -6.84 21.88 4.82
N ASN A 46 -7.50 20.87 4.23
CA ASN A 46 -8.59 21.10 3.27
C ASN A 46 -9.94 20.49 3.68
N MET A 47 -9.99 19.66 4.73
CA MET A 47 -11.22 19.01 5.17
C MET A 47 -11.75 19.60 6.48
N ASP A 48 -13.06 19.85 6.54
CA ASP A 48 -13.75 20.21 7.79
C ASP A 48 -14.18 18.93 8.52
N PRO A 49 -13.58 18.59 9.68
CA PRO A 49 -13.91 17.36 10.41
C PRO A 49 -15.33 17.34 10.97
N LYS A 50 -16.03 18.48 11.04
CA LYS A 50 -17.44 18.53 11.46
C LYS A 50 -18.40 18.14 10.34
N LYS A 51 -17.96 18.25 9.08
CA LYS A 51 -18.79 18.00 7.89
C LYS A 51 -18.33 16.80 7.09
N THR A 52 -17.08 16.37 7.25
CA THR A 52 -16.44 15.36 6.42
C THR A 52 -15.80 14.29 7.28
N ARG A 53 -16.03 13.03 6.91
CA ARG A 53 -15.29 11.88 7.42
C ARG A 53 -14.41 11.32 6.32
N VAL A 54 -13.13 11.08 6.64
CA VAL A 54 -12.15 10.52 5.72
C VAL A 54 -11.83 9.11 6.15
N PHE A 55 -11.89 8.18 5.21
CA PHE A 55 -11.52 6.79 5.41
C PHE A 55 -10.31 6.46 4.56
N PHE A 56 -9.43 5.59 5.08
CA PHE A 56 -8.32 5.05 4.33
C PHE A 56 -8.40 3.52 4.38
N THR A 57 -8.39 2.89 3.22
CA THR A 57 -8.32 1.43 3.11
C THR A 57 -6.87 1.02 3.01
N SER A 58 -6.48 0.01 3.78
CA SER A 58 -5.15 -0.59 3.61
C SER A 58 -5.01 -1.32 2.27
N ILE A 59 -3.89 -2.02 2.08
CA ILE A 59 -3.60 -2.74 0.85
C ILE A 59 -4.60 -3.88 0.63
N SER A 60 -5.23 -3.90 -0.54
CA SER A 60 -5.99 -5.07 -0.99
C SER A 60 -5.01 -6.17 -1.45
N PRO A 61 -5.12 -7.40 -0.90
CA PRO A 61 -4.24 -8.50 -1.27
C PRO A 61 -4.50 -9.00 -2.69
N SER A 62 -3.49 -9.62 -3.30
CA SER A 62 -3.63 -10.34 -4.57
C SER A 62 -3.31 -11.81 -4.39
N HIS A 63 -4.16 -12.69 -4.92
CA HIS A 63 -4.01 -14.14 -4.82
C HIS A 63 -3.44 -14.72 -6.12
N GLY A 64 -2.24 -14.28 -6.51
CA GLY A 64 -1.65 -14.64 -7.81
C GLY A 64 -0.93 -15.98 -7.85
N LYS A 65 -0.65 -16.60 -6.70
CA LYS A 65 0.25 -17.76 -6.58
C LYS A 65 -0.32 -18.75 -5.58
N SER A 66 -0.81 -19.90 -6.03
CA SER A 66 -1.42 -20.88 -5.12
C SER A 66 -0.48 -21.49 -4.11
N VAL A 67 0.82 -21.48 -4.38
CA VAL A 67 1.85 -21.88 -3.42
C VAL A 67 1.81 -21.05 -2.13
N ASP A 68 1.30 -19.81 -2.15
CA ASP A 68 1.17 -18.97 -0.96
C ASP A 68 0.18 -19.58 0.06
N TRP A 69 -0.73 -20.45 -0.38
CA TRP A 69 -1.71 -21.17 0.45
C TRP A 69 -1.63 -22.69 0.31
N GLY A 70 -0.46 -23.22 -0.05
CA GLY A 70 -0.20 -24.67 -0.10
C GLY A 70 -0.65 -25.40 -1.37
N GLY A 71 -1.07 -24.66 -2.41
CA GLY A 71 -1.38 -25.21 -3.73
C GLY A 71 -0.14 -25.50 -4.59
N VAL A 72 -0.36 -25.85 -5.85
CA VAL A 72 0.71 -26.24 -6.79
C VAL A 72 1.49 -25.05 -7.33
N GLU A 73 2.75 -25.28 -7.73
CA GLU A 73 3.56 -24.28 -8.42
C GLU A 73 2.92 -23.88 -9.77
N GLY A 74 2.90 -22.58 -10.06
CA GLY A 74 2.26 -22.03 -11.27
C GLY A 74 0.72 -21.94 -11.22
N GLY A 75 0.08 -22.46 -10.17
CA GLY A 75 -1.36 -22.28 -9.94
C GLY A 75 -1.72 -20.89 -9.40
N ASN A 76 -3.02 -20.57 -9.40
CA ASN A 76 -3.59 -19.28 -9.04
C ASN A 76 -5.03 -19.43 -8.49
N TYR A 77 -5.71 -18.31 -8.28
CA TYR A 77 -7.03 -18.25 -7.64
C TYR A 77 -8.23 -18.74 -8.46
N TYR A 78 -8.10 -19.04 -9.77
CA TYR A 78 -9.29 -19.22 -10.64
C TYR A 78 -10.21 -20.38 -10.24
N ASN A 79 -9.69 -21.42 -9.57
CA ASN A 79 -10.45 -22.61 -9.16
C ASN A 79 -10.70 -22.66 -7.65
N GLU A 80 -10.35 -21.62 -6.91
CA GLU A 80 -10.53 -21.58 -5.46
C GLU A 80 -11.97 -21.20 -5.12
N THR A 81 -12.63 -22.01 -4.28
CA THR A 81 -14.04 -21.81 -3.90
C THR A 81 -14.25 -21.70 -2.39
N THR A 82 -13.20 -21.95 -1.60
CA THR A 82 -13.21 -21.87 -0.14
C THR A 82 -12.23 -20.80 0.33
N ILE A 83 -12.46 -20.31 1.55
CA ILE A 83 -11.52 -19.40 2.19
C ILE A 83 -10.24 -20.13 2.61
N ILE A 84 -9.15 -19.39 2.77
CA ILE A 84 -7.94 -19.89 3.41
C ILE A 84 -8.19 -19.90 4.91
N GLU A 85 -8.11 -21.08 5.54
CA GLU A 85 -8.39 -21.24 6.97
C GLU A 85 -7.16 -21.02 7.86
N ASP A 86 -5.95 -21.02 7.28
CA ASP A 86 -4.72 -20.81 8.03
C ASP A 86 -4.64 -19.37 8.57
N PRO A 87 -4.71 -19.17 9.91
CA PRO A 87 -4.64 -17.83 10.49
C PRO A 87 -3.25 -17.19 10.35
N ALA A 88 -2.21 -17.97 10.06
CA ALA A 88 -0.86 -17.47 9.80
C ALA A 88 -0.62 -17.10 8.33
N TYR A 89 -1.60 -17.33 7.45
CA TYR A 89 -1.48 -17.05 6.02
C TYR A 89 -1.10 -15.60 5.75
N TRP A 90 -0.12 -15.41 4.86
CA TRP A 90 0.28 -14.10 4.39
C TRP A 90 0.76 -14.15 2.94
N GLY A 91 -0.04 -13.60 2.03
CA GLY A 91 0.28 -13.59 0.60
C GLY A 91 1.60 -12.89 0.29
N SER A 92 2.42 -13.48 -0.59
CA SER A 92 3.78 -13.01 -0.90
C SER A 92 3.82 -11.63 -1.58
N ASN A 93 2.71 -11.25 -2.21
CA ASN A 93 2.49 -9.94 -2.85
C ASN A 93 2.02 -8.86 -1.87
N CYS A 94 1.68 -9.21 -0.62
CA CYS A 94 1.39 -8.27 0.45
C CYS A 94 2.69 -7.96 1.20
N LYS A 95 3.34 -6.85 0.91
CA LYS A 95 4.62 -6.46 1.55
C LYS A 95 4.35 -5.77 2.89
N LYS A 96 4.72 -6.43 4.00
CA LYS A 96 4.47 -5.97 5.38
C LYS A 96 5.09 -4.62 5.68
N ASN A 97 6.35 -4.42 5.26
CA ASN A 97 7.07 -3.15 5.33
C ASN A 97 6.30 -1.95 4.74
N VAL A 98 5.64 -2.12 3.57
CA VAL A 98 4.83 -1.04 2.97
C VAL A 98 3.57 -0.77 3.80
N MET A 99 2.98 -1.79 4.41
CA MET A 99 1.84 -1.58 5.31
C MET A 99 2.24 -0.91 6.62
N GLU A 100 3.42 -1.22 7.16
CA GLU A 100 3.93 -0.57 8.38
C GLU A 100 3.98 0.95 8.22
N VAL A 101 4.33 1.44 7.02
CA VAL A 101 4.27 2.87 6.67
C VAL A 101 2.90 3.50 6.93
N ILE A 102 1.81 2.77 6.66
CA ILE A 102 0.44 3.25 6.94
C ILE A 102 0.28 3.48 8.46
N GLY A 103 0.69 2.49 9.26
CA GLY A 103 0.65 2.57 10.72
C GLY A 103 1.50 3.72 11.27
N GLU A 104 2.67 3.95 10.69
CA GLU A 104 3.59 5.03 11.09
C GLU A 104 3.07 6.43 10.70
N VAL A 105 2.46 6.58 9.53
CA VAL A 105 2.00 7.90 9.04
C VAL A 105 0.67 8.32 9.66
N PHE A 106 -0.27 7.39 9.81
CA PHE A 106 -1.60 7.72 10.34
C PHE A 106 -1.71 7.48 11.85
N GLY A 107 -0.82 6.68 12.45
CA GLY A 107 -0.80 6.38 13.88
C GLY A 107 -2.04 5.61 14.36
N LYS A 108 -1.93 4.96 15.53
CA LYS A 108 -3.07 4.31 16.23
C LYS A 108 -4.21 5.27 16.64
N LYS A 109 -4.03 6.59 16.51
CA LYS A 109 -5.00 7.61 16.95
C LYS A 109 -6.02 8.02 15.89
N LEU A 110 -5.75 7.81 14.60
CA LEU A 110 -6.71 8.13 13.53
C LEU A 110 -7.63 6.96 13.18
N PHE A 111 -7.23 5.73 13.52
CA PHE A 111 -7.99 4.52 13.28
C PHE A 111 -7.87 3.61 14.50
N PRO A 112 -8.97 3.31 15.22
CA PRO A 112 -8.96 2.24 16.21
C PRO A 112 -8.52 0.98 15.49
N SER A 113 -7.42 0.41 15.96
CA SER A 113 -6.80 -0.79 15.40
C SER A 113 -7.79 -1.95 15.40
N HIS A 114 -8.43 -2.18 14.27
CA HIS A 114 -8.97 -3.47 13.85
C HIS A 114 -8.31 -3.78 12.50
N PHE A 115 -7.11 -4.33 12.60
CA PHE A 115 -6.51 -5.18 11.58
C PHE A 115 -6.42 -6.57 12.17
#